data_AF-A0A8T4LCR7-F1
#
_entry.id   AF-A0A8T4LCR7-F1
#
_cell.length_a   1.000
_cell.length_b   1.000
_cell.length_c   1.000
_cell.angle_alpha   90.00
_cell.angle_beta   90.00
_cell.angle_gamma   90.00
#
_symmetry.space_group_name_H-M   'P 1'
#
loop_
_entity.id
_entity.type
_entity.pdbx_description
1 polymer ?
#
loop_
_entity_poly.entity_id
_entity_poly.type
_entity_poly.pdbx_seq_one_letter_code
_entity_poly.pdbx_strand_id
1 'polypeptide(L)'
;MAFLGMDFEDYTLIGIIIVLALLYTQISPLIFPEQRLTFSTDRYEISIPEDWQESTERFKPGTELVLGPKNTSGTFYTLTLVKFDGTAQEYIDDVRAQLKQERDFILISANPTRVNQIEGHQIKYTLGAFRYALTVFKKERTAFVHEFSAPLSTFSKHEVGANQILNSFQVK
;
A
#
# COMPACT_ATOMS: atom_id res chain seq x y z
N MET A 1 28.45 31.84 -41.77
CA MET A 1 28.51 30.67 -40.86
C MET A 1 28.99 31.18 -39.52
N ALA A 2 28.08 31.41 -38.58
CA ALA A 2 28.42 31.79 -37.21
C ALA A 2 28.30 30.53 -36.35
N PHE A 3 29.44 30.00 -35.92
CA PHE A 3 29.52 29.02 -34.85
C PHE A 3 29.13 29.74 -33.55
N LEU A 4 28.03 29.33 -32.93
CA LEU A 4 27.68 29.75 -31.57
C LEU A 4 28.71 29.11 -30.62
N GLY A 5 29.65 29.93 -30.15
CA GLY A 5 30.51 29.59 -29.03
C GLY A 5 29.66 29.56 -27.76
N MET A 6 29.29 28.37 -27.32
CA MET A 6 29.02 28.16 -25.89
C MET A 6 30.36 27.91 -25.24
N ASP A 7 30.72 28.78 -24.31
CA ASP A 7 31.96 28.66 -23.55
C ASP A 7 31.91 27.40 -22.67
N PHE A 8 33.07 26.80 -22.45
CA PHE A 8 33.23 25.53 -21.73
C PHE A 8 32.66 25.59 -20.29
N GLU A 9 32.54 26.81 -19.74
CA GLU A 9 31.97 27.12 -18.43
C GLU A 9 30.44 26.85 -18.35
N ASP A 10 29.70 27.02 -19.45
CA ASP A 10 28.25 26.81 -19.49
C ASP A 10 27.88 25.31 -19.38
N TYR A 11 28.71 24.44 -19.97
CA TYR A 11 28.55 22.99 -19.85
C TYR A 11 28.85 22.49 -18.43
N THR A 12 29.75 23.16 -17.72
CA THR A 12 30.07 22.81 -16.34
C THR A 12 28.91 23.19 -15.41
N LEU A 13 28.30 24.36 -15.62
CA LEU A 13 27.16 24.82 -14.84
C LEU A 13 25.91 23.94 -15.05
N ILE A 14 25.57 23.60 -16.30
CA ILE A 14 24.43 22.72 -16.61
C ILE A 14 24.67 21.30 -16.06
N GLY A 15 25.89 20.78 -16.18
CA GLY A 15 26.28 19.49 -15.60
C GLY A 15 26.13 19.47 -14.09
N ILE A 16 26.55 20.53 -13.40
CA ILE A 16 26.39 20.67 -11.94
C ILE A 16 24.91 20.74 -11.54
N ILE A 17 24.07 21.44 -12.29
CA ILE A 17 22.62 21.52 -12.01
C ILE A 17 21.94 20.15 -12.16
N ILE A 18 22.28 19.38 -13.20
CA ILE A 18 21.73 18.04 -13.42
C ILE A 18 22.18 17.08 -12.31
N VAL A 19 23.46 17.14 -11.92
CA VAL A 19 24.00 16.33 -10.82
C VAL A 19 23.37 16.71 -9.47
N LEU A 20 23.16 18.00 -9.19
CA LEU A 20 22.46 18.46 -7.99
C LEU A 20 20.98 18.07 -7.98
N ALA A 21 20.29 18.08 -9.11
CA ALA A 21 18.90 17.62 -9.21
C ALA A 21 18.79 16.09 -9.01
N LEU A 22 19.72 15.32 -9.56
CA LEU A 22 19.82 13.87 -9.34
C LEU A 22 20.15 13.54 -7.88
N LEU A 23 21.10 14.25 -7.27
CA LEU A 23 21.40 14.15 -5.83
C LEU A 23 20.19 14.55 -4.98
N TYR A 24 19.46 15.60 -5.35
CA TYR A 24 18.25 16.00 -4.63
C TYR A 24 17.19 14.90 -4.68
N THR A 25 16.91 14.28 -5.83
CA THR A 25 15.94 13.16 -5.90
C THR A 25 16.37 11.91 -5.11
N GLN A 26 17.67 11.68 -4.96
CA GLN A 26 18.22 10.53 -4.21
C GLN A 26 18.29 10.81 -2.70
N ILE A 27 18.51 12.07 -2.28
CA ILE A 27 18.74 12.45 -0.87
C ILE A 27 17.50 13.11 -0.23
N SER A 28 16.53 13.61 -1.01
CA SER A 28 15.27 14.15 -0.46
C SER A 28 14.55 13.21 0.50
N PRO A 29 14.46 11.88 0.28
CA PRO A 29 13.85 10.98 1.27
C PRO A 29 14.67 10.82 2.57
N LEU A 30 15.92 11.31 2.63
CA LEU A 30 16.76 11.28 3.85
C LEU A 30 16.67 12.54 4.71
N ILE A 31 16.29 13.70 4.15
CA ILE A 31 16.36 15.00 4.86
C ILE A 31 15.00 15.40 5.46
N PHE A 32 13.90 14.91 4.91
CA PHE A 32 12.57 15.08 5.50
C PHE A 32 12.05 13.69 5.85
N PRO A 33 12.26 13.19 7.08
CA PRO A 33 11.46 12.08 7.54
C PRO A 33 10.01 12.55 7.47
N GLU A 34 9.25 12.02 6.50
CA GLU A 34 7.80 12.10 6.53
C GLU A 34 7.38 11.70 7.95
N GLN A 35 6.63 12.57 8.63
CA GLN A 35 6.17 12.26 9.98
C GLN A 35 5.20 11.09 9.87
N ARG A 36 5.72 9.88 10.07
CA ARG A 36 4.94 8.65 10.06
C ARG A 36 4.51 8.35 11.48
N LEU A 37 3.23 8.16 11.65
CA LEU A 37 2.69 7.65 12.90
C LEU A 37 2.88 6.15 12.90
N THR A 38 3.71 5.63 13.80
CA THR A 38 3.87 4.19 13.97
C THR A 38 2.81 3.67 14.94
N PHE A 39 1.94 2.80 14.45
CA PHE A 39 1.03 2.02 15.27
C PHE A 39 1.69 0.69 15.60
N SER A 40 1.97 0.45 16.88
CA SER A 40 2.73 -0.71 17.35
C SER A 40 1.94 -1.42 18.44
N THR A 41 1.73 -2.72 18.26
CA THR A 41 1.09 -3.63 19.23
C THR A 41 2.08 -4.72 19.63
N ASP A 42 1.68 -5.64 20.50
CA ASP A 42 2.47 -6.83 20.83
C ASP A 42 2.58 -7.82 19.65
N ARG A 43 1.66 -7.75 18.68
CA ARG A 43 1.56 -8.71 17.56
C ARG A 43 2.16 -8.18 16.26
N TYR A 44 2.08 -6.87 16.04
CA TYR A 44 2.53 -6.25 14.80
C TYR A 44 2.90 -4.79 14.98
N GLU A 45 3.60 -4.27 13.99
CA GLU A 45 3.90 -2.85 13.81
C GLU A 45 3.55 -2.42 12.38
N ILE A 46 3.05 -1.19 12.25
CA ILE A 46 2.73 -0.58 10.95
C ILE A 46 2.93 0.93 11.02
N SER A 47 3.44 1.52 9.95
CA SER A 47 3.61 2.96 9.80
C SER A 47 2.50 3.55 8.94
N ILE A 48 1.92 4.66 9.41
CA ILE A 48 0.81 5.35 8.77
C ILE A 48 1.35 6.65 8.15
N PRO A 49 1.16 6.87 6.83
CA PRO A 49 1.47 8.13 6.17
C PRO A 49 0.71 9.31 6.78
N GLU A 50 1.31 10.49 6.79
CA GLU A 50 0.73 11.69 7.41
C GLU A 50 -0.62 12.10 6.81
N ASP A 51 -0.85 11.82 5.53
CA ASP A 51 -2.10 12.12 4.83
C ASP A 51 -3.21 11.10 5.10
N TRP A 52 -2.96 10.09 5.93
CA TRP A 52 -3.94 9.11 6.38
C TRP A 52 -4.31 9.32 7.85
N GLN A 53 -5.49 8.84 8.22
CA GLN A 53 -6.01 8.91 9.58
C GLN A 53 -6.88 7.69 9.89
N GLU A 54 -7.07 7.41 11.18
CA GLU A 54 -8.07 6.44 11.60
C GLU A 54 -9.48 6.88 11.18
N SER A 55 -10.26 5.93 10.68
CA SER A 55 -11.67 6.10 10.35
C SER A 55 -12.54 5.57 11.49
N THR A 56 -13.66 6.24 11.74
CA THR A 56 -14.66 5.82 12.74
C THR A 56 -15.73 4.90 12.14
N GLU A 57 -15.62 4.57 10.86
CA GLU A 57 -16.54 3.66 10.20
C GLU A 57 -16.45 2.26 10.80
N ARG A 58 -17.61 1.61 10.93
CA ARG A 58 -17.71 0.27 11.51
C ARG A 58 -17.42 -0.77 10.44
N PHE A 59 -16.36 -1.55 10.66
CA PHE A 59 -15.99 -2.69 9.83
C PHE A 59 -16.32 -4.01 10.52
N LYS A 60 -15.96 -5.11 9.86
CA LYS A 60 -16.24 -6.48 10.31
C LYS A 60 -15.64 -6.73 11.71
N PRO A 61 -16.24 -7.61 12.53
CA PRO A 61 -15.63 -8.05 13.78
C PRO A 61 -14.20 -8.59 13.54
N GLY A 62 -13.26 -8.21 14.40
CA GLY A 62 -11.84 -8.59 14.28
C GLY A 62 -10.99 -7.62 13.46
N THR A 63 -11.57 -6.53 12.93
CA THR A 63 -10.79 -5.43 12.36
C THR A 63 -10.11 -4.64 13.49
N GLU A 64 -8.77 -4.63 13.47
CA GLU A 64 -7.94 -3.96 14.47
C GLU A 64 -7.63 -2.51 14.08
N LEU A 65 -7.56 -2.24 12.77
CA LEU A 65 -7.21 -0.92 12.25
C LEU A 65 -8.02 -0.60 11.01
N VAL A 66 -8.55 0.62 10.95
CA VAL A 66 -9.26 1.18 9.80
C VAL A 66 -8.69 2.56 9.53
N LEU A 67 -8.12 2.74 8.35
CA LEU A 67 -7.53 4.01 7.92
C LEU A 67 -8.22 4.51 6.66
N GLY A 68 -8.28 5.83 6.50
CA GLY A 68 -8.68 6.47 5.26
C GLY A 68 -7.77 7.68 4.97
N PRO A 69 -7.58 8.05 3.69
CA PRO A 69 -6.94 9.31 3.35
C PRO A 69 -7.77 10.48 3.91
N LYS A 70 -7.09 11.50 4.44
CA LYS A 70 -7.71 12.74 4.92
C LYS A 70 -8.58 13.34 3.81
N ASN A 71 -9.75 13.84 4.19
CA ASN A 71 -10.71 14.48 3.28
C ASN A 71 -11.19 13.61 2.10
N THR A 72 -11.07 12.29 2.18
CA THR A 72 -11.52 11.37 1.12
C THR A 72 -12.48 10.34 1.70
N SER A 73 -13.74 10.35 1.24
CA SER A 73 -14.73 9.35 1.62
C SER A 73 -14.66 8.12 0.72
N GLY A 74 -15.05 6.96 1.25
CA GLY A 74 -15.19 5.73 0.48
C GLY A 74 -13.87 5.05 0.11
N THR A 75 -12.73 5.53 0.59
CA THR A 75 -11.42 4.92 0.38
C THR A 75 -10.87 4.48 1.72
N PHE A 76 -10.59 3.18 1.86
CA PHE A 76 -10.20 2.59 3.14
C PHE A 76 -9.06 1.62 3.00
N TYR A 77 -8.22 1.58 4.03
CA TYR A 77 -7.29 0.52 4.30
C TYR A 77 -7.68 -0.12 5.62
N THR A 78 -7.81 -1.45 5.65
CA THR A 78 -8.14 -2.18 6.88
C THR A 78 -7.08 -3.24 7.17
N LEU A 79 -6.86 -3.49 8.45
CA LEU A 79 -6.13 -4.64 8.96
C LEU A 79 -7.07 -5.44 9.87
N THR A 80 -7.33 -6.67 9.48
CA THR A 80 -8.19 -7.61 10.22
C THR A 80 -7.36 -8.83 10.62
N LEU A 81 -7.47 -9.23 11.88
CA LEU A 81 -6.80 -10.42 12.39
C LEU A 81 -7.80 -11.56 12.49
N VAL A 82 -7.53 -12.65 11.79
CA VAL A 82 -8.43 -13.81 11.72
C VAL A 82 -7.68 -15.05 12.20
N LYS A 83 -8.29 -15.81 13.11
CA LYS A 83 -7.77 -17.14 13.46
C LYS A 83 -7.98 -18.08 12.27
N PHE A 84 -6.89 -18.59 11.71
CA PHE A 84 -6.94 -19.40 10.50
C PHE A 84 -5.85 -20.47 10.51
N ASP A 85 -6.26 -21.72 10.26
CA ASP A 85 -5.36 -22.88 10.33
C ASP A 85 -4.68 -23.19 8.99
N GLY A 86 -5.30 -22.82 7.86
CA GLY A 86 -4.76 -23.00 6.51
C GLY A 86 -3.68 -21.98 6.12
N THR A 87 -3.11 -22.06 4.93
CA THR A 87 -2.10 -21.15 4.38
C THR A 87 -2.69 -19.81 3.92
N ALA A 88 -1.86 -18.78 3.71
CA ALA A 88 -2.35 -17.52 3.14
C ALA A 88 -3.01 -17.72 1.76
N GLN A 89 -2.54 -18.67 0.96
CA GLN A 89 -3.14 -19.03 -0.32
C GLN A 89 -4.52 -19.67 -0.13
N GLU A 90 -4.67 -20.62 0.79
CA GLU A 90 -5.97 -21.25 1.08
C GLU A 90 -7.00 -20.20 1.54
N TYR A 91 -6.60 -19.24 2.38
CA TYR A 91 -7.48 -18.13 2.75
C TYR A 91 -7.93 -17.32 1.53
N ILE A 92 -7.00 -16.99 0.64
CA ILE A 92 -7.31 -16.29 -0.61
C ILE A 92 -8.27 -17.10 -1.47
N ASP A 93 -8.06 -18.40 -1.61
CA ASP A 93 -8.91 -19.26 -2.42
C ASP A 93 -10.32 -19.38 -1.84
N ASP A 94 -10.47 -19.44 -0.52
CA ASP A 94 -11.77 -19.35 0.18
C ASP A 94 -12.48 -18.02 -0.11
N VAL A 95 -11.77 -16.90 0.01
CA VAL A 95 -12.32 -15.56 -0.30
C VAL A 95 -12.72 -15.48 -1.78
N ARG A 96 -11.91 -16.00 -2.69
CA ARG A 96 -12.23 -16.02 -4.13
C ARG A 96 -13.45 -16.88 -4.43
N ALA A 97 -13.61 -18.02 -3.75
CA ALA A 97 -14.77 -18.88 -3.93
C ALA A 97 -16.06 -18.17 -3.51
N GLN A 98 -16.03 -17.36 -2.44
CA GLN A 98 -17.14 -16.52 -2.01
C GLN A 98 -17.41 -15.38 -3.01
N LEU A 99 -16.38 -14.63 -3.38
CA LEU A 99 -16.52 -13.48 -4.29
C LEU A 99 -17.03 -13.86 -5.68
N LYS A 100 -16.72 -15.07 -6.16
CA LYS A 100 -17.24 -15.57 -7.46
C LYS A 100 -18.77 -15.72 -7.50
N GLN A 101 -19.44 -15.72 -6.35
CA GLN A 101 -20.90 -15.76 -6.27
C GLN A 101 -21.52 -14.38 -6.51
N GLU A 102 -20.72 -13.30 -6.45
CA GLU A 102 -21.17 -11.93 -6.66
C GLU A 102 -21.24 -11.59 -8.15
N ARG A 103 -22.34 -10.94 -8.56
CA ARG A 103 -22.64 -10.66 -9.98
C ARG A 103 -21.62 -9.72 -10.64
N ASP A 104 -21.09 -8.76 -9.90
CA ASP A 104 -20.21 -7.70 -10.41
C ASP A 104 -18.73 -7.92 -10.07
N PHE A 105 -18.36 -9.16 -9.74
CA PHE A 105 -16.99 -9.53 -9.41
C PHE A 105 -16.13 -9.70 -10.66
N ILE A 106 -14.98 -9.04 -10.68
CA ILE A 106 -13.95 -9.25 -11.72
C ILE A 106 -12.60 -9.44 -11.02
N LEU A 107 -11.99 -10.62 -11.21
CA LEU A 107 -10.63 -10.88 -10.75
C LEU A 107 -9.63 -10.19 -11.68
N ILE A 108 -8.73 -9.38 -11.12
CA ILE A 108 -7.65 -8.73 -11.87
C ILE A 108 -6.36 -9.55 -11.75
N SER A 109 -5.99 -9.94 -10.54
CA SER A 109 -4.78 -10.72 -10.29
C SER A 109 -4.89 -11.50 -8.97
N ALA A 110 -4.18 -12.62 -8.89
CA ALA A 110 -4.01 -13.41 -7.67
C ALA A 110 -2.57 -13.97 -7.67
N ASN A 111 -1.68 -13.36 -6.89
CA ASN A 111 -0.25 -13.66 -6.94
C ASN A 111 0.33 -13.81 -5.52
N PRO A 112 1.34 -14.67 -5.34
CA PRO A 112 2.20 -14.62 -4.17
C PRO A 112 2.81 -13.22 -4.00
N THR A 113 3.01 -12.81 -2.76
CA THR A 113 3.66 -11.54 -2.42
C THR A 113 4.57 -11.72 -1.21
N ARG A 114 5.46 -10.76 -0.97
CA ARG A 114 6.35 -10.75 0.18
C ARG A 114 6.54 -9.32 0.68
N VAL A 115 6.41 -9.12 1.98
CA VAL A 115 6.67 -7.85 2.67
C VAL A 115 7.52 -8.14 3.90
N ASN A 116 8.63 -7.43 4.09
CA ASN A 116 9.52 -7.55 5.27
C ASN A 116 9.81 -9.00 5.67
N GLN A 117 10.16 -9.84 4.69
CA GLN A 117 10.46 -11.29 4.81
C GLN A 117 9.25 -12.21 5.10
N ILE A 118 8.04 -11.65 5.21
CA ILE A 118 6.82 -12.42 5.42
C ILE A 118 6.20 -12.74 4.07
N GLU A 119 6.05 -14.02 3.79
CA GLU A 119 5.36 -14.49 2.59
C GLU A 119 3.84 -14.39 2.77
N GLY A 120 3.18 -14.01 1.69
CA GLY A 120 1.74 -13.86 1.66
C GLY A 120 1.18 -14.08 0.27
N HIS A 121 -0.10 -13.80 0.13
CA HIS A 121 -0.78 -13.86 -1.15
C HIS A 121 -1.68 -12.64 -1.31
N GLN A 122 -1.66 -12.03 -2.49
CA GLN A 122 -2.46 -10.86 -2.81
C GLN A 122 -3.43 -11.17 -3.93
N ILE A 123 -4.67 -10.73 -3.75
CA ILE A 123 -5.64 -10.62 -4.83
C ILE A 123 -5.99 -9.17 -5.08
N LYS A 124 -6.11 -8.81 -6.36
CA LYS A 124 -6.73 -7.56 -6.79
C LYS A 124 -7.99 -7.90 -7.57
N TYR A 125 -9.08 -7.22 -7.26
CA TYR A 125 -10.38 -7.48 -7.88
C TYR A 125 -11.23 -6.20 -7.91
N THR A 126 -12.26 -6.20 -8.75
CA THR A 126 -13.33 -5.20 -8.68
C THR A 126 -14.61 -5.85 -8.20
N LEU A 127 -15.44 -5.07 -7.53
CA LEU A 127 -16.80 -5.43 -7.18
C LEU A 127 -17.66 -4.17 -7.31
N GLY A 128 -18.52 -4.14 -8.33
CA GLY A 128 -19.29 -2.95 -8.69
C GLY A 128 -18.38 -1.75 -9.01
N ALA A 129 -18.65 -0.60 -8.38
CA ALA A 129 -17.90 0.65 -8.60
C ALA A 129 -16.57 0.76 -7.85
N PHE A 130 -16.15 -0.29 -7.15
CA PHE A 130 -14.98 -0.31 -6.29
C PHE A 130 -13.93 -1.29 -6.77
N ARG A 131 -12.68 -0.96 -6.48
CA ARG A 131 -11.52 -1.85 -6.63
C ARG A 131 -10.90 -2.13 -5.28
N TYR A 132 -10.44 -3.36 -5.14
CA TYR A 132 -9.91 -3.92 -3.92
C TYR A 132 -8.53 -4.53 -4.18
N ALA A 133 -7.66 -4.39 -3.19
CA ALA A 133 -6.42 -5.14 -3.07
C ALA A 133 -6.39 -5.77 -1.68
N LEU A 134 -6.61 -7.09 -1.63
CA LEU A 134 -6.59 -7.87 -0.40
C LEU A 134 -5.30 -8.67 -0.36
N THR A 135 -4.50 -8.45 0.68
CA THR A 135 -3.23 -9.14 0.93
C THR A 135 -3.32 -9.88 2.25
N VAL A 136 -2.97 -11.17 2.23
CA VAL A 136 -2.96 -12.00 3.43
C VAL A 136 -1.55 -12.44 3.74
N PHE A 137 -1.13 -12.17 4.97
CA PHE A 137 0.04 -12.80 5.57
C PHE A 137 -0.39 -13.75 6.67
N LYS A 138 0.42 -14.76 6.97
CA LYS A 138 0.15 -15.70 8.05
C LYS A 138 1.37 -15.84 8.95
N LYS A 139 1.13 -15.79 10.27
CA LYS A 139 2.08 -16.25 11.28
C LYS A 139 1.32 -17.14 12.27
N GLU A 140 1.83 -18.35 12.49
CA GLU A 140 1.20 -19.35 13.35
C GLU A 140 -0.26 -19.63 12.95
N ARG A 141 -1.24 -19.43 13.84
CA ARG A 141 -2.67 -19.62 13.58
C ARG A 141 -3.42 -18.30 13.34
N THR A 142 -2.70 -17.24 13.01
CA THR A 142 -3.25 -15.90 12.77
C THR A 142 -2.96 -15.45 11.34
N ALA A 143 -4.03 -15.15 10.61
CA ALA A 143 -3.98 -14.46 9.33
C ALA A 143 -4.11 -12.95 9.56
N PHE A 144 -3.17 -12.19 9.00
CA PHE A 144 -3.18 -10.73 8.95
C PHE A 144 -3.71 -10.33 7.58
N VAL A 145 -4.98 -9.91 7.55
CA VAL A 145 -5.72 -9.61 6.33
C VAL A 145 -5.70 -8.10 6.14
N HIS A 146 -4.92 -7.65 5.17
CA HIS A 146 -4.84 -6.26 4.75
C HIS A 146 -5.76 -6.06 3.55
N GLU A 147 -6.73 -5.15 3.63
CA GLU A 147 -7.59 -4.84 2.50
C GLU A 147 -7.58 -3.34 2.23
N PHE A 148 -7.14 -2.96 1.03
CA PHE A 148 -7.30 -1.63 0.48
C PHE A 148 -8.49 -1.61 -0.47
N SER A 149 -9.39 -0.66 -0.29
CA SER A 149 -10.58 -0.46 -1.13
C SER A 149 -10.71 1.01 -1.51
N ALA A 150 -11.12 1.28 -2.74
CA ALA A 150 -11.42 2.63 -3.21
C ALA A 150 -12.36 2.59 -4.42
N PRO A 151 -13.09 3.68 -4.72
CA PRO A 151 -13.77 3.84 -5.99
C PRO A 151 -12.81 3.68 -7.16
N LEU A 152 -13.29 3.10 -8.27
CA LEU A 152 -12.47 2.89 -9.47
C LEU A 152 -11.78 4.18 -9.96
N SER A 153 -12.45 5.33 -9.82
CA SER A 153 -11.95 6.65 -10.23
C SER A 153 -10.80 7.18 -9.37
N THR A 154 -10.66 6.72 -8.13
CA THR A 154 -9.66 7.24 -7.18
C THR A 154 -8.67 6.19 -6.69
N PHE A 155 -8.84 4.92 -7.07
CA PHE A 155 -7.99 3.82 -6.62
C PHE A 155 -6.50 4.08 -6.85
N SER A 156 -6.09 4.38 -8.08
CA SER A 156 -4.68 4.62 -8.41
C SER A 156 -4.07 5.84 -7.70
N LYS A 157 -4.91 6.84 -7.35
CA LYS A 157 -4.46 8.02 -6.61
C LYS A 157 -4.02 7.66 -5.18
N HIS A 158 -4.72 6.73 -4.53
CA HIS A 158 -4.50 6.38 -3.13
C HIS A 158 -3.74 5.06 -2.94
N GLU A 159 -3.53 4.29 -4.02
CA GLU A 159 -2.80 3.01 -3.99
C GLU A 159 -1.36 3.18 -3.48
N VAL A 160 -0.70 4.29 -3.77
CA VAL A 160 0.67 4.56 -3.28
C VAL A 160 0.71 4.62 -1.75
N GLY A 161 -0.18 5.39 -1.12
CA GLY A 161 -0.27 5.47 0.34
C GLY A 161 -0.65 4.15 0.99
N ALA A 162 -1.61 3.43 0.39
CA ALA A 162 -1.98 2.09 0.85
C ALA A 162 -0.81 1.09 0.79
N ASN A 163 -0.01 1.15 -0.27
CA ASN A 163 1.19 0.31 -0.42
C ASN A 163 2.30 0.73 0.56
N GLN A 164 2.44 2.01 0.90
CA GLN A 164 3.38 2.44 1.95
C GLN A 164 2.98 1.85 3.31
N ILE A 165 1.69 1.90 3.65
CA ILE A 165 1.15 1.27 4.87
C ILE A 165 1.46 -0.23 4.84
N LEU A 166 1.08 -0.93 3.77
CA LEU A 166 1.33 -2.37 3.62
C LEU A 166 2.82 -2.72 3.74
N ASN A 167 3.70 -2.01 3.04
CA ASN A 167 5.13 -2.31 3.02
C ASN A 167 5.84 -1.98 4.33
N SER A 168 5.24 -1.16 5.19
CA SER A 168 5.74 -0.90 6.55
C SER A 168 5.37 -1.99 7.56
N PHE A 169 4.46 -2.90 7.19
CA PHE A 169 3.95 -3.92 8.09
C PHE A 169 5.03 -4.91 8.53
N GLN A 170 5.11 -5.14 9.83
CA GLN A 170 5.98 -6.14 10.44
C GLN A 170 5.20 -6.94 11.47
N VAL A 171 5.39 -8.26 11.48
CA VAL A 171 4.82 -9.14 12.51
C VAL A 171 5.88 -9.38 13.58
N LYS A 172 5.53 -9.13 14.84
CA LYS A 172 6.40 -9.37 16.00
C LYS A 172 6.34 -10.82 16.42
#